data_AF-A0A7L3B589-F1
#
_entry.id   AF-A0A7L3B589-F1
#
_cell.length_a   1.000
_cell.length_b   1.000
_cell.length_c   1.000
_cell.angle_alpha   90.00
_cell.angle_beta   90.00
_cell.angle_gamma   90.00
#
_symmetry.space_group_name_H-M   'P 1'
#
loop_
_entity.id
_entity.type
_entity.pdbx_description
1 polymer ?
#
loop_
_entity_poly.entity_id
_entity_poly.type
_entity_poly.pdbx_seq_one_letter_code
_entity_poly.pdbx_strand_id
1 'polypeptide(L)'
;GCSVRYSGYLESSDEPFCASCIKKYPRLMKLGKDVTLWGLEIGLLTMKVGEAARFFFLPGYAYGKMGCPPLVPPNATVMFEVEVLDFIDSAECDAFFELSAEQQDSVPLQKVLKVADTERQFGNHLYRMQNFEDAKGRYKKAFSILCRSPSDENEQCQINASKLLLLLNLSSTYLKLERPEQALVYGKKALEIDQKNAKALFRCGQACLCMAEYQEARDFLVRAQRIQPFNYDINNEIKKLA
;
A
#
# COMPACT_ATOMS: atom_id res chain seq x y z
N GLY A 1 1.56 -10.20 4.20
CA GLY A 1 0.12 -9.89 4.38
C GLY A 1 -0.64 -10.15 3.10
N CYS A 2 -1.83 -10.71 3.17
CA CYS A 2 -2.69 -11.09 2.06
C CYS A 2 -4.07 -10.41 2.21
N SER A 3 -4.61 -9.85 1.14
CA SER A 3 -5.94 -9.23 1.10
C SER A 3 -6.82 -10.10 0.22
N VAL A 4 -7.95 -10.55 0.77
CA VAL A 4 -8.79 -11.57 0.15
C VAL A 4 -10.26 -11.19 0.19
N ARG A 5 -10.95 -11.46 -0.91
CA ARG A 5 -12.40 -11.57 -0.91
C ARG A 5 -12.75 -13.04 -0.64
N TYR A 6 -13.69 -13.29 0.25
CA TYR A 6 -14.15 -14.65 0.50
C TYR A 6 -15.63 -14.70 0.85
N SER A 7 -16.24 -15.85 0.57
CA SER A 7 -17.58 -16.23 0.99
C SER A 7 -17.56 -17.69 1.43
N GLY A 8 -18.05 -17.98 2.63
CA GLY A 8 -18.13 -19.31 3.22
C GLY A 8 -19.55 -19.85 3.23
N TYR A 9 -19.72 -21.11 2.81
CA TYR A 9 -21.00 -21.79 2.63
C TYR A 9 -21.02 -23.12 3.38
N LEU A 10 -22.21 -23.52 3.82
CA LEU A 10 -22.48 -24.88 4.28
C LEU A 10 -22.90 -25.73 3.08
N GLU A 11 -22.57 -27.03 3.08
CA GLU A 11 -22.89 -27.94 1.97
C GLU A 11 -24.39 -27.94 1.58
N SER A 12 -25.27 -27.68 2.55
CA SER A 12 -26.72 -27.68 2.37
C SER A 12 -27.33 -26.29 2.15
N SER A 13 -26.53 -25.23 1.97
CA SER A 13 -27.01 -23.84 1.91
C SER A 13 -26.38 -23.06 0.77
N ASP A 14 -27.23 -22.43 -0.06
CA ASP A 14 -26.81 -21.49 -1.09
C ASP A 14 -26.49 -20.10 -0.52
N GLU A 15 -26.92 -19.81 0.71
CA GLU A 15 -26.58 -18.57 1.39
C GLU A 15 -25.28 -18.69 2.19
N PRO A 16 -24.34 -17.74 2.06
CA PRO A 16 -23.09 -17.77 2.79
C PRO A 16 -23.30 -17.42 4.27
N PHE A 17 -22.73 -18.23 5.17
CA PHE A 17 -22.74 -17.94 6.61
C PHE A 17 -21.71 -16.87 6.98
N CYS A 18 -20.70 -16.64 6.14
CA CYS A 18 -19.77 -15.52 6.28
C CYS A 18 -19.30 -15.00 4.91
N ALA A 19 -19.13 -13.68 4.77
CA ALA A 19 -18.62 -13.08 3.55
C ALA A 19 -17.84 -11.79 3.84
N SER A 20 -16.68 -11.62 3.22
CA SER A 20 -15.90 -10.37 3.28
C SER A 20 -16.35 -9.34 2.24
N CYS A 21 -17.16 -9.77 1.25
CA CYS A 21 -17.71 -8.95 0.16
C CYS A 21 -18.52 -7.73 0.62
N ILE A 22 -18.96 -7.70 1.88
CA ILE A 22 -19.72 -6.59 2.46
C ILE A 22 -18.86 -5.31 2.52
N LYS A 23 -17.53 -5.44 2.62
CA LYS A 23 -16.63 -4.29 2.64
C LYS A 23 -16.11 -4.01 1.24
N LYS A 24 -16.24 -2.75 0.80
CA LYS A 24 -15.64 -2.23 -0.47
C LYS A 24 -14.14 -2.53 -0.58
N TYR A 25 -13.48 -2.70 0.57
CA TYR A 25 -12.03 -2.75 0.74
C TYR A 25 -11.69 -3.82 1.81
N PRO A 26 -11.34 -5.07 1.42
CA PRO A 26 -11.00 -6.12 2.38
C PRO A 26 -9.64 -5.88 3.05
N ARG A 27 -9.60 -6.12 4.37
CA ARG A 27 -8.41 -5.92 5.21
C ARG A 27 -7.25 -6.83 4.77
N LEU A 28 -6.03 -6.29 4.84
CA LEU A 28 -4.80 -7.07 4.71
C LEU A 28 -4.53 -7.88 5.98
N MET A 29 -4.46 -9.21 5.85
CA MET A 29 -4.29 -10.17 6.95
C MET A 29 -2.90 -10.81 6.90
N LYS A 30 -2.24 -11.00 8.05
CA LYS A 30 -0.97 -11.74 8.12
C LYS A 30 -1.25 -13.25 8.22
N LEU A 31 -0.81 -14.01 7.21
CA LEU A 31 -0.81 -15.47 7.26
C LEU A 31 0.05 -15.94 8.46
N GLY A 32 -0.36 -16.99 9.16
CA GLY A 32 0.27 -17.48 10.39
C GLY A 32 -0.10 -16.75 11.67
N LYS A 33 -0.86 -15.65 11.59
CA LYS A 33 -1.21 -14.83 12.77
C LYS A 33 -2.67 -14.39 12.80
N ASP A 34 -3.16 -13.83 11.70
CA ASP A 34 -4.51 -13.22 11.64
C ASP A 34 -5.55 -14.14 10.98
N VAL A 35 -5.13 -15.15 10.22
CA VAL A 35 -6.03 -16.13 9.61
C VAL A 35 -6.27 -17.26 10.60
N THR A 36 -7.51 -17.38 11.07
CA THR A 36 -7.89 -18.33 12.14
C THR A 36 -8.38 -19.67 11.61
N LEU A 37 -8.83 -19.72 10.36
CA LEU A 37 -9.30 -20.95 9.72
C LEU A 37 -8.13 -21.65 9.04
N TRP A 38 -7.67 -22.75 9.62
CA TRP A 38 -6.45 -23.42 9.20
C TRP A 38 -6.47 -23.90 7.74
N GLY A 39 -7.60 -24.44 7.28
CA GLY A 39 -7.78 -24.83 5.88
C GLY A 39 -7.65 -23.65 4.91
N LEU A 40 -8.22 -22.49 5.28
CA LEU A 40 -8.11 -21.27 4.47
C LEU A 40 -6.68 -20.77 4.40
N GLU A 41 -5.93 -20.84 5.51
CA GLU A 41 -4.53 -20.48 5.51
C GLU A 41 -3.71 -21.34 4.54
N ILE A 42 -3.88 -22.66 4.60
CA ILE A 42 -3.20 -23.60 3.68
C ILE A 42 -3.60 -23.31 2.23
N GLY A 43 -4.90 -23.12 1.96
CA GLY A 43 -5.40 -22.79 0.63
C GLY A 43 -4.78 -21.52 0.07
N LEU A 44 -4.73 -20.45 0.88
CA LEU A 44 -4.15 -19.16 0.48
C LEU A 44 -2.66 -19.23 0.15
N LEU A 45 -1.90 -20.14 0.78
CA LEU A 45 -0.48 -20.35 0.47
C LEU A 45 -0.26 -20.97 -0.93
N THR A 46 -1.29 -21.55 -1.53
CA THR A 46 -1.22 -22.15 -2.87
C THR A 46 -1.64 -21.20 -4.00
N MET A 47 -2.24 -20.05 -3.65
CA MET A 47 -2.85 -19.13 -4.62
C MET A 47 -1.91 -18.01 -5.06
N LYS A 48 -2.19 -17.44 -6.23
CA LYS A 48 -1.56 -16.21 -6.74
C LYS A 48 -2.49 -15.00 -6.63
N VAL A 49 -1.93 -13.80 -6.64
CA VAL A 49 -2.72 -12.56 -6.70
C VAL A 49 -3.54 -12.54 -7.99
N GLY A 50 -4.84 -12.24 -7.86
CA GLY A 50 -5.85 -12.27 -8.92
C GLY A 50 -6.50 -13.64 -9.13
N GLU A 51 -6.05 -14.68 -8.45
CA GLU A 51 -6.65 -16.01 -8.54
C GLU A 51 -7.95 -16.08 -7.72
N ALA A 52 -8.97 -16.72 -8.29
CA ALA A 52 -10.18 -17.12 -7.60
C ALA A 52 -10.25 -18.65 -7.52
N ALA A 53 -10.47 -19.18 -6.33
CA ALA A 53 -10.50 -20.62 -6.07
C ALA A 53 -11.65 -20.99 -5.12
N ARG A 54 -12.05 -22.26 -5.19
CA ARG A 54 -13.01 -22.89 -4.28
C ARG A 54 -12.29 -23.96 -3.47
N PHE A 55 -12.46 -23.91 -2.16
CA PHE A 55 -11.90 -24.90 -1.25
C PHE A 55 -13.00 -25.58 -0.46
N PHE A 56 -12.93 -26.90 -0.37
CA PHE A 56 -13.77 -27.71 0.52
C PHE A 56 -12.94 -28.11 1.73
N PHE A 57 -13.37 -27.67 2.91
CA PHE A 57 -12.69 -27.97 4.16
C PHE A 57 -13.49 -28.97 4.98
N LEU A 58 -12.91 -30.15 5.16
CA LEU A 58 -13.38 -31.12 6.15
C LEU A 58 -13.31 -30.49 7.56
N PRO A 59 -14.09 -30.99 8.54
CA PRO A 59 -14.20 -30.36 9.85
C PRO A 59 -12.85 -30.10 10.55
N GLY A 60 -11.87 -31.00 10.41
CA GLY A 60 -10.53 -30.84 11.00
C GLY A 60 -9.72 -29.67 10.45
N TYR A 61 -10.06 -29.17 9.26
CA TYR A 61 -9.45 -27.98 8.64
C TYR A 61 -10.35 -26.73 8.74
N ALA A 62 -11.52 -26.88 9.36
CA ALA A 62 -12.52 -25.83 9.50
C ALA A 62 -12.84 -25.58 10.98
N TYR A 63 -14.10 -25.77 11.39
CA TYR A 63 -14.61 -25.45 12.73
C TYR A 63 -14.64 -26.67 13.69
N GLY A 64 -14.20 -27.84 13.23
CA GLY A 64 -14.02 -29.03 14.04
C GLY A 64 -15.29 -29.55 14.72
N LYS A 65 -15.09 -30.26 15.85
CA LYS A 65 -16.17 -30.91 16.61
C LYS A 65 -17.13 -29.93 17.27
N MET A 66 -16.69 -28.71 17.54
CA MET A 66 -17.51 -27.70 18.20
C MET A 66 -18.35 -26.89 17.20
N GLY A 67 -17.92 -26.80 15.94
CA GLY A 67 -18.54 -25.89 14.99
C GLY A 67 -18.34 -24.42 15.40
N CYS A 68 -19.23 -23.55 14.94
CA CYS A 68 -19.35 -22.15 15.36
C CYS A 68 -20.83 -21.80 15.53
N PRO A 69 -21.48 -22.24 16.63
CA PRO A 69 -22.91 -22.02 16.81
C PRO A 69 -23.28 -20.51 16.89
N PRO A 70 -24.44 -20.10 16.35
CA PRO A 70 -25.43 -20.91 15.62
C PRO A 70 -25.13 -21.06 14.11
N LEU A 71 -24.04 -20.45 13.62
CA LEU A 71 -23.76 -20.31 12.18
C LEU A 71 -23.25 -21.58 11.52
N VAL A 72 -22.38 -22.33 12.21
CA VAL A 72 -21.76 -23.55 11.69
C VAL A 72 -22.01 -24.70 12.67
N PRO A 73 -22.69 -25.78 12.25
CA PRO A 73 -22.91 -26.94 13.09
C PRO A 73 -21.61 -27.68 13.49
N PRO A 74 -21.63 -28.44 14.60
CA PRO A 74 -20.59 -29.41 14.92
C PRO A 74 -20.26 -30.34 13.75
N ASN A 75 -18.97 -30.58 13.50
CA ASN A 75 -18.48 -31.48 12.44
C ASN A 75 -18.98 -31.16 11.01
N ALA A 76 -19.31 -29.91 10.72
CA ALA A 76 -19.73 -29.51 9.37
C ALA A 76 -18.54 -29.39 8.41
N THR A 77 -18.72 -29.89 7.18
CA THR A 77 -17.88 -29.54 6.02
C THR A 77 -18.32 -28.18 5.49
N VAL A 78 -17.36 -27.31 5.18
CA VAL A 78 -17.63 -25.97 4.67
C VAL A 78 -16.92 -25.75 3.34
N MET A 79 -17.56 -25.00 2.45
CA MET A 79 -16.96 -24.55 1.19
C MET A 79 -16.60 -23.07 1.30
N PHE A 80 -15.41 -22.69 0.86
CA PHE A 80 -15.02 -21.28 0.73
C PHE A 80 -14.73 -20.95 -0.72
N GLU A 81 -15.39 -19.91 -1.21
CA GLU A 81 -14.99 -19.18 -2.41
C GLU A 81 -14.03 -18.08 -1.99
N VAL A 82 -12.86 -18.02 -2.61
CA VAL A 82 -11.78 -17.10 -2.21
C VAL A 82 -11.18 -16.47 -3.46
N GLU A 83 -10.92 -15.17 -3.41
CA GLU A 83 -10.20 -14.42 -4.43
C GLU A 83 -9.10 -13.59 -3.76
N VAL A 84 -7.85 -13.79 -4.19
CA VAL A 84 -6.71 -13.03 -3.65
C VAL A 84 -6.60 -11.70 -4.40
N LEU A 85 -6.77 -10.60 -3.69
CA LEU A 85 -6.71 -9.26 -4.30
C LEU A 85 -5.32 -8.63 -4.26
N ASP A 86 -4.58 -8.86 -3.17
CA ASP A 86 -3.26 -8.26 -2.97
C ASP A 86 -2.41 -9.13 -2.05
N PHE A 87 -1.10 -9.13 -2.27
CA PHE A 87 -0.14 -9.84 -1.43
C PHE A 87 1.14 -9.02 -1.28
N ILE A 88 1.58 -8.87 -0.04
CA ILE A 88 2.80 -8.16 0.32
C ILE A 88 3.64 -9.09 1.18
N ASP A 89 4.80 -9.52 0.68
CA ASP A 89 5.76 -10.27 1.47
C ASP A 89 6.39 -9.34 2.52
N SER A 90 6.18 -9.66 3.80
CA SER A 90 6.64 -8.86 4.93
C SER A 90 7.73 -9.52 5.75
N ALA A 91 8.20 -10.73 5.39
CA ALA A 91 9.10 -11.52 6.25
C ALA A 91 10.40 -10.76 6.58
N GLU A 92 11.05 -10.17 5.57
CA GLU A 92 12.27 -9.38 5.79
C GLU A 92 12.00 -8.07 6.54
N CYS A 93 10.84 -7.47 6.31
CA CYS A 93 10.42 -6.27 7.01
C CYS A 93 10.19 -6.55 8.51
N ASP A 94 9.52 -7.66 8.83
CA ASP A 94 9.28 -8.11 10.20
C ASP A 94 10.61 -8.38 10.90
N ALA A 95 11.50 -9.16 10.27
CA ALA A 95 12.82 -9.46 10.81
C ALA A 95 13.67 -8.21 11.05
N PHE A 96 13.61 -7.21 10.14
CA PHE A 96 14.34 -5.94 10.30
C PHE A 96 13.89 -5.15 11.55
N PHE A 97 12.59 -5.14 11.86
CA PHE A 97 12.07 -4.42 13.02
C PHE A 97 12.28 -5.15 14.35
N GLU A 98 12.68 -6.42 14.32
CA GLU A 98 13.10 -7.16 15.52
C GLU A 98 14.58 -6.90 15.88
N LEU A 99 15.37 -6.31 14.98
CA LEU A 99 16.76 -5.95 15.21
C LEU A 99 16.90 -4.71 16.11
N SER A 100 18.00 -4.65 16.86
CA SER A 100 18.40 -3.42 17.57
C SER A 100 18.88 -2.33 16.60
N ALA A 101 18.99 -1.09 17.06
CA ALA A 101 19.46 0.02 16.23
C ALA A 101 20.87 -0.22 15.67
N GLU A 102 21.78 -0.76 16.49
CA GLU A 102 23.16 -1.07 16.09
C GLU A 102 23.20 -2.17 15.02
N GLN A 103 22.30 -3.16 15.14
CA GLN A 103 22.17 -4.23 14.17
C GLN A 103 21.58 -3.71 12.84
N GLN A 104 20.61 -2.80 12.90
CA GLN A 104 20.02 -2.16 11.71
C GLN A 104 21.06 -1.38 10.89
N ASP A 105 22.01 -0.72 11.55
CA ASP A 105 23.09 0.01 10.87
C ASP A 105 24.00 -0.91 10.06
N SER A 106 24.22 -2.13 10.53
CA SER A 106 25.01 -3.15 9.81
C SER A 106 24.28 -3.82 8.64
N VAL A 107 22.96 -3.58 8.47
CA VAL A 107 22.17 -4.23 7.43
C VAL A 107 22.60 -3.71 6.04
N PRO A 108 22.89 -4.62 5.08
CA PRO A 108 23.24 -4.24 3.71
C PRO A 108 22.17 -3.36 3.06
N LEU A 109 22.58 -2.36 2.28
CA LEU A 109 21.68 -1.40 1.65
C LEU A 109 20.54 -2.07 0.88
N GLN A 110 20.81 -3.13 0.14
CA GLN A 110 19.78 -3.84 -0.65
C GLN A 110 18.63 -4.36 0.22
N LYS A 111 18.92 -4.87 1.42
CA LYS A 111 17.88 -5.31 2.36
C LYS A 111 17.12 -4.10 2.92
N VAL A 112 17.80 -3.02 3.27
CA VAL A 112 17.16 -1.78 3.75
C VAL A 112 16.22 -1.20 2.69
N LEU A 113 16.64 -1.15 1.42
CA LEU A 113 15.82 -0.71 0.30
C LEU A 113 14.59 -1.61 0.13
N LYS A 114 14.75 -2.92 0.24
CA LYS A 114 13.62 -3.88 0.15
C LYS A 114 12.63 -3.69 1.30
N VAL A 115 13.10 -3.51 2.53
CA VAL A 115 12.23 -3.23 3.70
C VAL A 115 11.48 -1.92 3.52
N ALA A 116 12.15 -0.85 3.08
CA ALA A 116 11.51 0.44 2.79
C ALA A 116 10.47 0.30 1.66
N ASP A 117 10.76 -0.50 0.64
CA ASP A 117 9.81 -0.78 -0.45
C ASP A 117 8.59 -1.55 0.04
N THR A 118 8.77 -2.56 0.89
CA THR A 118 7.65 -3.29 1.53
C THR A 118 6.75 -2.34 2.33
N GLU A 119 7.32 -1.43 3.15
CA GLU A 119 6.54 -0.41 3.87
C GLU A 119 5.84 0.57 2.90
N ARG A 120 6.48 0.93 1.79
CA ARG A 120 5.84 1.70 0.71
C ARG A 120 4.67 0.95 0.09
N GLN A 121 4.80 -0.36 -0.15
CA GLN A 121 3.72 -1.19 -0.69
C GLN A 121 2.53 -1.28 0.27
N PHE A 122 2.77 -1.41 1.58
CA PHE A 122 1.71 -1.31 2.58
C PHE A 122 1.00 0.06 2.53
N GLY A 123 1.77 1.13 2.38
CA GLY A 123 1.21 2.47 2.16
C GLY A 123 0.36 2.57 0.88
N ASN A 124 0.82 1.99 -0.23
CA ASN A 124 0.08 1.98 -1.50
C ASN A 124 -1.23 1.21 -1.37
N HIS A 125 -1.22 0.06 -0.67
CA HIS A 125 -2.41 -0.72 -0.38
C HIS A 125 -3.42 0.16 0.37
N LEU A 126 -3.04 0.75 1.50
CA LEU A 126 -3.90 1.64 2.30
C LEU A 126 -4.41 2.84 1.50
N TYR A 127 -3.58 3.41 0.62
CA TYR A 127 -3.96 4.50 -0.26
C TYR A 127 -5.08 4.10 -1.22
N ARG A 128 -5.02 2.90 -1.83
CA ARG A 128 -6.10 2.37 -2.69
C ARG A 128 -7.39 2.15 -1.93
N MET A 129 -7.29 1.85 -0.64
CA MET A 129 -8.41 1.68 0.28
C MET A 129 -8.96 3.03 0.80
N GLN A 130 -8.43 4.15 0.32
CA GLN A 130 -8.74 5.52 0.76
C GLN A 130 -8.43 5.81 2.23
N ASN A 131 -7.63 4.95 2.87
CA ASN A 131 -7.14 5.19 4.22
C ASN A 131 -5.83 5.98 4.17
N PHE A 132 -5.96 7.28 3.89
CA PHE A 132 -4.82 8.16 3.62
C PHE A 132 -3.98 8.46 4.88
N GLU A 133 -4.59 8.47 6.07
CA GLU A 133 -3.85 8.71 7.31
C GLU A 133 -2.90 7.56 7.65
N ASP A 134 -3.36 6.31 7.54
CA ASP A 134 -2.49 5.15 7.75
C ASP A 134 -1.47 5.00 6.61
N ALA A 135 -1.87 5.29 5.36
CA ALA A 135 -0.95 5.32 4.22
C ALA A 135 0.21 6.30 4.45
N LYS A 136 -0.10 7.52 4.91
CA LYS A 136 0.89 8.53 5.31
C LYS A 136 1.84 7.98 6.39
N GLY A 137 1.30 7.32 7.42
CA GLY A 137 2.09 6.68 8.46
C GLY A 137 3.11 5.68 7.91
N ARG A 138 2.67 4.80 7.01
CA ARG A 138 3.52 3.81 6.33
C ARG A 138 4.60 4.44 5.46
N TYR A 139 4.26 5.44 4.64
CA TYR A 139 5.26 6.13 3.83
C TYR A 139 6.31 6.86 4.67
N LYS A 140 5.91 7.46 5.80
CA LYS A 140 6.87 8.08 6.73
C LYS A 140 7.79 7.07 7.37
N LYS A 141 7.25 5.91 7.77
CA LYS A 141 8.03 4.78 8.31
C LYS A 141 9.04 4.26 7.28
N ALA A 142 8.62 4.09 6.02
CA ALA A 142 9.53 3.75 4.93
C ALA A 142 10.63 4.81 4.74
N PHE A 143 10.28 6.09 4.84
CA PHE A 143 11.25 7.18 4.70
C PHE A 143 12.29 7.18 5.82
N SER A 144 11.88 6.93 7.08
CA SER A 144 12.81 6.86 8.21
C SER A 144 13.80 5.69 8.10
N ILE A 145 13.40 4.57 7.50
CA ILE A 145 14.31 3.43 7.22
C ILE A 145 15.45 3.85 6.27
N LEU A 146 15.19 4.82 5.39
CA LEU A 146 16.17 5.35 4.43
C LEU A 146 17.00 6.52 5.01
N CYS A 147 16.82 6.86 6.28
CA CYS A 147 17.66 7.85 6.97
C CYS A 147 18.95 7.19 7.45
N ARG A 148 19.86 6.91 6.51
CA ARG A 148 21.22 6.46 6.81
C ARG A 148 22.24 7.28 6.05
N SER A 149 23.45 7.36 6.58
CA SER A 149 24.58 7.99 5.90
C SER A 149 25.02 7.09 4.73
N PRO A 150 25.01 7.57 3.49
CA PRO A 150 25.52 6.81 2.36
C PRO A 150 27.04 6.64 2.47
N SER A 151 27.55 5.50 2.03
CA SER A 151 29.01 5.26 2.01
C SER A 151 29.65 5.83 0.74
N ASP A 152 28.90 5.85 -0.36
CA ASP A 152 29.35 6.34 -1.66
C ASP A 152 28.20 6.99 -2.48
N GLU A 153 28.56 7.56 -3.63
CA GLU A 153 27.60 8.22 -4.53
C GLU A 153 26.57 7.26 -5.13
N ASN A 154 26.94 6.00 -5.36
CA ASN A 154 26.04 5.00 -5.93
C ASN A 154 24.96 4.58 -4.92
N GLU A 155 25.33 4.37 -3.66
CA GLU A 155 24.39 4.17 -2.54
C GLU A 155 23.48 5.38 -2.39
N GLN A 156 24.04 6.59 -2.42
CA GLN A 156 23.26 7.82 -2.33
C GLN A 156 22.23 7.94 -3.47
N CYS A 157 22.58 7.54 -4.70
CA CYS A 157 21.66 7.53 -5.83
C CYS A 157 20.52 6.53 -5.63
N GLN A 158 20.81 5.31 -5.17
CA GLN A 158 19.78 4.30 -4.88
C GLN A 158 18.84 4.73 -3.75
N ILE A 159 19.38 5.30 -2.67
CA ILE A 159 18.59 5.87 -1.57
C ILE A 159 17.70 7.00 -2.09
N ASN A 160 18.24 7.90 -2.90
CA ASN A 160 17.47 9.02 -3.46
C ASN A 160 16.38 8.56 -4.42
N ALA A 161 16.63 7.55 -5.24
CA ALA A 161 15.61 6.96 -6.10
C ALA A 161 14.43 6.40 -5.28
N SER A 162 14.73 5.69 -4.18
CA SER A 162 13.70 5.16 -3.28
C SER A 162 12.97 6.28 -2.51
N LYS A 163 13.70 7.27 -1.99
CA LYS A 163 13.13 8.47 -1.34
C LYS A 163 12.22 9.24 -2.29
N LEU A 164 12.59 9.40 -3.56
CA LEU A 164 11.78 10.08 -4.57
C LEU A 164 10.39 9.45 -4.68
N LEU A 165 10.30 8.12 -4.77
CA LEU A 165 9.01 7.42 -4.81
C LEU A 165 8.15 7.69 -3.57
N LEU A 166 8.76 7.72 -2.40
CA LEU A 166 8.09 8.01 -1.12
C LEU A 166 7.63 9.46 -1.01
N LEU A 167 8.47 10.43 -1.38
CA LEU A 167 8.14 11.86 -1.39
C LEU A 167 6.97 12.15 -2.33
N LEU A 168 6.99 11.54 -3.51
CA LEU A 168 5.92 11.58 -4.49
C LEU A 168 4.60 11.04 -3.89
N ASN A 169 4.65 9.88 -3.24
CA ASN A 169 3.47 9.29 -2.59
C ASN A 169 2.97 10.13 -1.41
N LEU A 170 3.87 10.67 -0.57
CA LEU A 170 3.51 11.54 0.55
C LEU A 170 2.85 12.83 0.07
N SER A 171 3.41 13.49 -0.94
CA SER A 171 2.81 14.68 -1.57
C SER A 171 1.40 14.39 -2.06
N SER A 172 1.22 13.28 -2.79
CA SER A 172 -0.10 12.80 -3.26
C SER A 172 -1.07 12.50 -2.12
N THR A 173 -0.57 11.98 -0.99
CA THR A 173 -1.38 11.62 0.18
C THR A 173 -1.82 12.86 0.94
N TYR A 174 -0.94 13.85 1.11
CA TYR A 174 -1.28 15.10 1.75
C TYR A 174 -2.28 15.93 0.94
N LEU A 175 -2.25 15.88 -0.39
CA LEU A 175 -3.31 16.45 -1.23
C LEU A 175 -4.67 15.80 -0.95
N LYS A 176 -4.71 14.47 -0.80
CA LYS A 176 -5.94 13.74 -0.45
C LYS A 176 -6.43 13.98 0.97
N LEU A 177 -5.52 14.37 1.87
CA LEU A 177 -5.82 14.77 3.25
C LEU A 177 -6.15 16.26 3.37
N GLU A 178 -6.26 17.00 2.26
CA GLU A 178 -6.56 18.44 2.25
C GLU A 178 -5.55 19.27 3.06
N ARG A 179 -4.27 18.88 3.04
CA ARG A 179 -3.16 19.60 3.68
C ARG A 179 -2.13 20.04 2.61
N PRO A 180 -2.47 21.04 1.80
CA PRO A 180 -1.69 21.41 0.62
C PRO A 180 -0.29 21.94 0.96
N GLU A 181 -0.10 22.58 2.11
CA GLU A 181 1.21 23.10 2.54
C GLU A 181 2.22 21.96 2.68
N GLN A 182 1.79 20.86 3.32
CA GLN A 182 2.62 19.66 3.47
C GLN A 182 2.83 18.97 2.12
N ALA A 183 1.79 18.92 1.28
CA ALA A 183 1.92 18.35 -0.06
C ALA A 183 2.97 19.09 -0.90
N LEU A 184 3.00 20.42 -0.81
CA LEU A 184 3.99 21.27 -1.48
C LEU A 184 5.39 21.04 -0.92
N VAL A 185 5.55 20.95 0.41
CA VAL A 185 6.86 20.65 1.03
C VAL A 185 7.44 19.34 0.50
N TYR A 186 6.64 18.26 0.50
CA TYR A 186 7.11 16.97 0.00
C TYR A 186 7.33 16.97 -1.52
N GLY A 187 6.52 17.72 -2.28
CA GLY A 187 6.71 17.91 -3.71
C GLY A 187 8.01 18.64 -4.03
N LYS A 188 8.32 19.74 -3.32
CA LYS A 188 9.57 20.49 -3.47
C LYS A 188 10.79 19.62 -3.10
N LYS A 189 10.72 18.82 -2.03
CA LYS A 189 11.76 17.82 -1.70
C LYS A 189 11.97 16.78 -2.79
N ALA A 190 10.91 16.35 -3.48
CA ALA A 190 11.05 15.46 -4.64
C ALA A 190 11.78 16.15 -5.81
N LEU A 191 11.56 17.45 -6.01
CA LEU A 191 12.23 18.25 -7.03
C LEU A 191 13.70 18.56 -6.70
N GLU A 192 14.07 18.58 -5.42
CA GLU A 192 15.48 18.64 -5.01
C GLU A 192 16.26 17.40 -5.48
N ILE A 193 15.61 16.24 -5.53
CA ILE A 193 16.20 15.00 -6.07
C ILE A 193 16.14 14.98 -7.61
N ASP A 194 14.98 15.28 -8.18
CA ASP A 194 14.77 15.28 -9.63
C ASP A 194 13.95 16.51 -10.05
N GLN A 195 14.66 17.55 -10.49
CA GLN A 195 14.08 18.84 -10.90
C GLN A 195 13.16 18.72 -12.13
N LYS A 196 13.28 17.62 -12.90
CA LYS A 196 12.50 17.34 -14.11
C LYS A 196 11.38 16.32 -13.84
N ASN A 197 11.07 16.03 -12.58
CA ASN A 197 10.01 15.10 -12.26
C ASN A 197 8.62 15.70 -12.52
N ALA A 198 7.98 15.30 -13.63
CA ALA A 198 6.67 15.82 -14.03
C ALA A 198 5.59 15.59 -12.94
N LYS A 199 5.62 14.46 -12.23
CA LYS A 199 4.66 14.16 -11.16
C LYS A 199 4.84 15.06 -9.94
N ALA A 200 6.09 15.37 -9.57
CA ALA A 200 6.36 16.31 -8.48
C ALA A 200 5.91 17.73 -8.85
N LEU A 201 6.27 18.21 -10.05
CA LEU A 201 5.84 19.52 -10.55
C LEU A 201 4.32 19.63 -10.58
N PHE A 202 3.63 18.62 -11.12
CA PHE A 202 2.17 18.58 -11.17
C PHE A 202 1.54 18.66 -9.78
N ARG A 203 2.03 17.88 -8.81
CA ARG A 203 1.51 17.89 -7.43
C ARG A 203 1.79 19.19 -6.70
N CYS A 204 2.95 19.82 -6.91
CA CYS A 204 3.22 21.16 -6.40
C CYS A 204 2.22 22.17 -6.97
N GLY A 205 1.96 22.11 -8.28
CA GLY A 205 0.93 22.92 -8.93
C GLY A 205 -0.46 22.74 -8.33
N GLN A 206 -0.88 21.50 -8.09
CA GLN A 206 -2.15 21.19 -7.41
C GLN A 206 -2.18 21.74 -5.98
N ALA A 207 -1.08 21.62 -5.22
CA ALA A 207 -1.00 22.16 -3.87
C ALA A 207 -1.15 23.70 -3.87
N CYS A 208 -0.42 24.41 -4.74
CA CYS A 208 -0.51 25.86 -4.88
C CYS A 208 -1.92 26.29 -5.32
N LEU A 209 -2.59 25.54 -6.21
CA LEU A 209 -3.99 25.77 -6.57
C LEU A 209 -4.91 25.70 -5.36
N CYS A 210 -4.77 24.67 -4.52
CA CYS A 210 -5.56 24.53 -3.29
C CYS A 210 -5.32 25.68 -2.30
N MET A 211 -4.15 26.32 -2.35
CA MET A 211 -3.79 27.47 -1.50
C MET A 211 -4.08 28.82 -2.17
N ALA A 212 -4.71 28.84 -3.36
CA ALA A 212 -4.96 30.04 -4.17
C ALA A 212 -3.68 30.81 -4.60
N GLU A 213 -2.52 30.15 -4.61
CA GLU A 213 -1.25 30.68 -5.10
C GLU A 213 -1.15 30.49 -6.62
N TYR A 214 -2.00 31.20 -7.37
CA TYR A 214 -2.20 30.95 -8.80
C TYR A 214 -0.94 31.14 -9.66
N GLN A 215 -0.08 32.10 -9.30
CA GLN A 215 1.15 32.36 -10.05
C GLN A 215 2.15 31.21 -9.89
N GLU A 216 2.43 30.78 -8.65
CA GLU A 216 3.31 29.62 -8.39
C GLU A 216 2.73 28.34 -9.00
N ALA A 217 1.41 28.15 -8.90
CA ALA A 217 0.73 27.03 -9.52
C ALA A 217 0.98 26.97 -11.04
N ARG A 218 0.83 28.12 -11.72
CA ARG A 218 1.07 28.23 -13.16
C ARG A 218 2.51 27.87 -13.52
N ASP A 219 3.48 28.38 -12.77
CA ASP A 219 4.90 28.12 -13.02
C ASP A 219 5.24 26.62 -12.91
N PHE A 220 4.73 25.95 -11.88
CA PHE A 220 4.90 24.51 -11.72
C PHE A 220 4.23 23.72 -12.84
N LEU A 221 2.97 24.04 -13.18
CA LEU A 221 2.20 23.30 -14.19
C LEU A 221 2.74 23.50 -15.60
N VAL A 222 3.20 24.71 -15.97
CA VAL A 222 3.84 24.96 -17.27
C VAL A 222 5.15 24.18 -17.38
N ARG A 223 5.95 24.12 -16.31
CA ARG A 223 7.15 23.27 -16.29
C ARG A 223 6.79 21.79 -16.45
N ALA A 224 5.74 21.33 -15.79
CA ALA A 224 5.25 19.95 -15.94
C ALA A 224 4.79 19.67 -17.38
N GLN A 225 4.06 20.60 -17.99
CA GLN A 225 3.58 20.52 -19.37
C GLN A 225 4.73 20.47 -20.37
N ARG A 226 5.81 21.25 -20.18
CA ARG A 226 6.99 21.18 -21.05
C ARG A 226 7.63 19.78 -21.07
N ILE A 227 7.52 19.05 -19.97
CA ILE A 227 8.06 17.67 -19.84
C ILE A 227 7.06 16.65 -20.37
N GLN A 228 5.75 16.87 -20.18
CA GLN A 228 4.68 16.01 -20.70
C GLN A 228 3.59 16.82 -21.42
N PRO A 229 3.81 17.27 -22.67
CA PRO A 229 2.90 18.21 -23.35
C PRO A 229 1.50 17.65 -23.60
N PHE A 230 1.38 16.34 -23.77
CA PHE A 230 0.14 15.64 -24.08
C PHE A 230 -0.57 15.06 -22.85
N ASN A 231 -0.11 15.38 -21.64
CA ASN A 231 -0.75 14.91 -20.42
C ASN A 231 -2.08 15.65 -20.18
N TYR A 232 -3.18 14.90 -20.25
CA TYR A 232 -4.54 15.44 -20.09
C TYR A 232 -4.75 16.13 -18.73
N ASP A 233 -4.25 15.53 -17.64
CA ASP A 233 -4.46 16.05 -16.29
C ASP A 233 -3.75 17.39 -16.08
N ILE A 234 -2.49 17.50 -16.53
CA ILE A 234 -1.71 18.74 -16.46
C ILE A 234 -2.40 19.85 -17.25
N ASN A 235 -2.82 19.55 -18.48
CA ASN A 235 -3.45 20.53 -19.36
C ASN A 235 -4.80 21.00 -18.80
N ASN A 236 -5.56 20.14 -18.12
CA ASN A 236 -6.80 20.50 -17.48
C ASN A 236 -6.60 21.38 -16.24
N GLU A 237 -5.59 21.13 -15.41
CA GLU A 237 -5.29 22.02 -14.28
C GLU A 237 -4.86 23.42 -14.76
N ILE A 238 -4.07 23.52 -15.83
CA ILE A 238 -3.69 24.82 -16.42
C ILE A 238 -4.91 25.61 -16.90
N LYS A 239 -5.93 24.94 -17.46
CA LYS A 239 -7.17 25.62 -17.89
C LYS A 239 -7.94 26.25 -16.73
N LYS A 240 -7.80 25.74 -15.50
CA LYS A 240 -8.44 26.35 -14.31
C LYS A 240 -7.76 27.67 -13.90
N LEU A 241 -6.57 27.96 -14.43
CA LEU A 241 -5.79 29.17 -14.21
C LEU A 241 -5.94 30.21 -15.33
N ALA A 242 -6.82 29.94 -16.31
CA ALA A 242 -7.14 30.85 -17.41
C ALA A 242 -8.38 31.67 -17.05
#